data_AF-A0A9D5B404-F1
#
_entry.id   AF-A0A9D5B404-F1
#
_cell.length_a   1.000
_cell.length_b   1.000
_cell.length_c   1.000
_cell.angle_alpha   90.00
_cell.angle_beta   90.00
_cell.angle_gamma   90.00
#
_symmetry.space_group_name_H-M   'P 1'
#
loop_
_entity.id
_entity.type
_entity.pdbx_description
1 polymer ?
#
loop_
_entity_poly.entity_id
_entity_poly.type
_entity_poly.pdbx_seq_one_letter_code
_entity_poly.pdbx_strand_id
1 'polypeptide(L)'
;MMLNATPTKDNLPTNFYDAKKLVSNLGLEVRKIDCCISGCMLFYDNEFGTSDGALEECKFCKSPRFQIRSKAINLMDVKDKTKDNEKARQDIEIWCNRKELELKPQPNGKLLKPKANYNLTSQEAKAVCQWLKELRMLDGYASNLERCVDANTGKLNGMKSHDCHIFMEQLLPIVLTSLPNHELNPLT
;
A
#
# COMPACT_ATOMS: atom_id res chain seq x y z
N MET A 1 -6.91 14.99 34.98
CA MET A 1 -6.92 16.48 35.01
C MET A 1 -6.57 17.05 33.62
N MET A 2 -7.39 16.84 32.60
CA MET A 2 -7.24 17.47 31.26
C MET A 2 -8.29 18.56 31.00
N LEU A 3 -9.40 18.58 31.76
CA LEU A 3 -10.48 19.56 31.64
C LEU A 3 -10.10 20.97 32.13
N ASN A 4 -9.02 21.09 32.91
CA ASN A 4 -8.58 22.36 33.51
C ASN A 4 -7.57 23.12 32.63
N ALA A 5 -7.15 22.56 31.48
CA ALA A 5 -6.15 23.16 30.59
C ALA A 5 -6.76 23.78 29.31
N THR A 6 -8.05 23.56 29.05
CA THR A 6 -8.75 24.09 27.87
C THR A 6 -9.38 25.46 28.18
N PRO A 7 -8.98 26.55 27.50
CA PRO A 7 -9.42 27.91 27.86
C PRO A 7 -10.92 28.20 27.64
N THR A 8 -11.63 27.45 26.80
CA THR A 8 -13.08 27.60 26.57
C THR A 8 -13.67 26.31 26.00
N LYS A 9 -14.87 25.90 26.46
CA LYS A 9 -15.56 24.68 26.01
C LYS A 9 -16.16 24.78 24.60
N ASP A 10 -16.33 25.98 24.07
CA ASP A 10 -17.18 26.22 22.90
C ASP A 10 -16.44 26.24 21.55
N ASN A 11 -15.12 26.10 21.55
CA ASN A 11 -14.29 26.16 20.32
C ASN A 11 -13.48 24.90 20.05
N LEU A 12 -13.88 23.75 20.64
CA LEU A 12 -13.23 22.50 20.29
C LEU A 12 -13.65 22.05 18.88
N PRO A 13 -12.68 21.67 18.03
CA PRO A 13 -12.99 21.14 16.72
C PRO A 13 -13.86 19.89 16.85
N THR A 14 -15.01 19.89 16.16
CA THR A 14 -15.99 18.81 16.22
C THR A 14 -15.61 17.61 15.35
N ASN A 15 -14.65 17.81 14.45
CA ASN A 15 -14.13 16.77 13.57
C ASN A 15 -12.62 16.97 13.32
N PHE A 16 -12.00 15.91 12.80
CA PHE A 16 -10.57 15.86 12.51
C PHE A 16 -10.10 16.95 11.53
N TYR A 17 -10.93 17.35 10.57
CA TYR A 17 -10.55 18.34 9.56
C TYR A 17 -10.40 19.73 10.18
N ASP A 18 -11.34 20.12 11.05
CA ASP A 18 -11.29 21.39 11.78
C ASP A 18 -10.09 21.43 12.74
N ALA A 19 -9.83 20.30 13.44
CA ALA A 19 -8.66 20.17 14.29
C ALA A 19 -7.37 20.35 13.49
N LYS A 20 -7.26 19.67 12.33
CA LYS A 20 -6.11 19.73 11.44
C LYS A 20 -5.87 21.13 10.88
N LYS A 21 -6.93 21.85 10.52
CA LYS A 21 -6.86 23.22 9.99
C LYS A 21 -6.46 24.24 11.07
N LEU A 22 -6.89 24.05 12.31
CA LEU A 22 -6.46 24.86 13.45
C LEU A 22 -4.97 24.67 13.74
N VAL A 23 -4.50 23.42 13.80
CA VAL A 23 -3.08 23.14 14.12
C VAL A 23 -2.14 23.44 12.96
N SER A 24 -2.60 23.44 11.70
CA SER A 24 -1.75 23.75 10.54
C SER A 24 -1.24 25.20 10.54
N ASN A 25 -1.96 26.12 11.19
CA ASN A 25 -1.58 27.53 11.26
C ASN A 25 -0.62 27.84 12.43
N LEU A 26 -0.34 26.86 13.30
CA LEU A 26 0.56 27.04 14.44
C LEU A 26 2.05 26.97 14.05
N GLY A 27 2.36 26.77 12.76
CA GLY A 27 3.75 26.74 12.28
C GLY A 27 4.57 25.56 12.82
N LEU A 28 3.91 24.49 13.30
CA LEU A 28 4.60 23.31 13.81
C LEU A 28 5.31 22.58 12.67
N GLU A 29 6.63 22.51 12.76
CA GLU A 29 7.44 21.76 11.80
C GLU A 29 7.20 20.24 12.00
N VAL A 30 6.68 19.57 10.98
CA VAL A 30 6.48 18.12 11.02
C VAL A 30 7.74 17.43 10.51
N ARG A 31 8.44 16.73 11.40
CA ARG A 31 9.56 15.86 11.04
C ARG A 31 9.12 14.41 11.00
N LYS A 32 9.42 13.71 9.89
CA LYS A 32 9.22 12.26 9.78
C LYS A 32 10.44 11.57 10.36
N ILE A 33 10.20 10.69 11.33
CA ILE A 33 11.24 9.93 12.01
C ILE A 33 10.97 8.46 11.74
N ASP A 34 11.98 7.72 11.27
CA ASP A 34 11.85 6.29 11.05
C ASP A 34 11.79 5.56 12.39
N CYS A 35 11.02 4.48 12.45
CA CYS A 35 10.93 3.62 13.63
C CYS A 35 11.35 2.19 13.27
N CYS A 36 11.96 1.52 14.24
CA CYS A 36 12.24 0.10 14.14
C CYS A 36 10.92 -0.69 13.97
N ILE A 37 10.92 -1.70 13.09
CA ILE A 37 9.73 -2.56 12.85
C ILE A 37 9.15 -3.17 14.13
N SER A 38 10.02 -3.58 15.04
CA SER A 38 9.64 -4.15 16.34
C SER A 38 9.36 -3.08 17.42
N GLY A 39 9.29 -1.80 17.04
CA GLY A 39 9.02 -0.69 17.96
C GLY A 39 10.12 -0.38 18.97
N CYS A 40 11.32 -0.97 18.84
CA CYS A 40 12.36 -0.87 19.86
C CYS A 40 13.02 0.52 19.99
N MET A 41 13.09 1.29 18.90
CA MET A 41 13.68 2.63 18.90
C MET A 41 13.23 3.46 17.71
N LEU A 42 13.44 4.77 17.82
CA LEU A 42 13.34 5.73 16.72
C LEU A 42 14.75 6.02 16.17
N PHE A 43 14.87 6.18 14.86
CA PHE A 43 16.11 6.61 14.20
C PHE A 43 16.12 8.13 14.11
N TYR A 44 16.60 8.80 15.15
CA TYR A 44 16.65 10.26 15.22
C TYR A 44 17.90 10.73 15.96
N ASP A 45 18.35 11.92 15.57
CA ASP A 45 19.41 12.62 16.28
C ASP A 45 18.79 13.61 17.26
N ASN A 46 19.34 13.71 18.46
CA ASN A 46 18.93 14.71 19.45
C ASN A 46 20.11 15.49 20.02
N GLU A 47 19.79 16.65 20.57
CA GLU A 47 20.74 17.58 21.20
C GLU A 47 21.42 17.01 22.46
N PHE A 48 20.92 15.89 22.97
CA PHE A 48 21.45 15.18 24.13
C PHE A 48 22.48 14.10 23.74
N GLY A 49 22.97 14.09 22.50
CA GLY A 49 24.05 13.22 22.03
C GLY A 49 23.59 11.85 21.53
N THR A 50 22.30 11.65 21.29
CA THR A 50 21.82 10.49 20.52
C THR A 50 22.06 10.79 19.04
N SER A 51 22.91 10.00 18.38
CA SER A 51 23.21 10.13 16.94
C SER A 51 22.72 8.89 16.18
N ASP A 52 21.44 8.58 16.34
CA ASP A 52 20.82 7.34 15.85
C ASP A 52 20.16 7.53 14.48
N GLY A 53 20.09 8.77 13.99
CA GLY A 53 19.51 9.15 12.72
C GLY A 53 20.30 8.64 11.51
N ALA A 54 21.57 8.27 11.66
CA ALA A 54 22.40 7.68 10.61
C ALA A 54 22.44 6.15 10.64
N LEU A 55 21.88 5.49 11.66
CA LEU A 55 21.96 4.04 11.79
C LEU A 55 21.11 3.35 10.72
N GLU A 56 21.63 2.26 10.17
CA GLU A 56 20.92 1.40 9.21
C GLU A 56 20.31 0.16 9.87
N GLU A 57 20.59 -0.08 11.16
CA GLU A 57 20.06 -1.20 11.94
C GLU A 57 19.63 -0.76 13.35
N CYS A 58 18.63 -1.44 13.90
CA CYS A 58 18.20 -1.22 15.27
C CYS A 58 19.26 -1.70 16.27
N LYS A 59 19.64 -0.86 17.24
CA LYS A 59 20.59 -1.23 18.31
C LYS A 59 20.14 -2.42 19.16
N PHE A 60 18.83 -2.61 19.31
CA PHE A 60 18.24 -3.58 20.24
C PHE A 60 17.93 -4.92 19.58
N CYS A 61 17.18 -4.90 18.47
CA CYS A 61 16.73 -6.13 17.81
C CYS A 61 17.50 -6.45 16.52
N LYS A 62 18.46 -5.60 16.11
CA LYS A 62 19.24 -5.75 14.88
C LYS A 62 18.43 -5.80 13.58
N SER A 63 17.12 -5.55 13.65
CA SER A 63 16.28 -5.39 12.47
C SER A 63 16.81 -4.23 11.61
N PRO A 64 16.83 -4.39 10.27
CA PRO A 64 17.24 -3.32 9.38
C PRO A 64 16.25 -2.15 9.47
N ARG A 65 16.78 -0.93 9.38
CA ARG A 65 16.00 0.31 9.29
C ARG A 65 15.13 0.31 8.04
N PHE A 66 15.73 -0.09 6.92
CA PHE A 66 15.05 -0.19 5.63
C PHE A 66 14.65 -1.63 5.39
N GLN A 67 13.35 -1.90 5.30
CA GLN A 67 12.89 -3.17 4.77
C GLN A 67 13.09 -3.17 3.26
N ILE A 68 13.69 -4.26 2.75
CA ILE A 68 13.57 -4.60 1.33
C ILE A 68 12.09 -4.91 1.12
N ARG A 69 11.34 -3.90 0.67
CA ARG A 69 9.97 -4.14 0.26
C ARG A 69 10.05 -4.99 -0.99
N SER A 70 9.57 -6.23 -0.90
CA SER A 70 9.08 -6.93 -2.09
C SER A 70 8.23 -5.95 -2.87
N LYS A 71 8.65 -5.63 -4.09
CA LYS A 71 8.01 -4.61 -4.89
C LYS A 71 6.52 -4.91 -4.98
N ALA A 72 5.67 -3.91 -4.71
CA ALA A 72 4.22 -4.07 -4.85
C ALA A 72 3.92 -4.43 -6.30
N ILE A 73 3.66 -5.70 -6.55
CA ILE A 73 3.25 -6.20 -7.84
C ILE A 73 1.73 -6.09 -7.86
N ASN A 74 1.23 -5.35 -8.82
CA ASN A 74 -0.18 -4.98 -8.86
C ASN A 74 -0.97 -6.16 -9.43
N LEU A 75 -1.99 -6.60 -8.69
CA LEU A 75 -2.92 -7.64 -9.11
C LEU A 75 -3.58 -7.30 -10.46
N MET A 76 -3.93 -6.04 -10.67
CA MET A 76 -4.72 -5.56 -11.83
C MET A 76 -3.90 -4.86 -12.94
N ASP A 77 -2.56 -4.81 -12.82
CA ASP A 77 -1.65 -4.18 -13.80
C ASP A 77 -2.10 -2.83 -14.37
N VAL A 78 -2.54 -1.91 -13.49
CA VAL A 78 -3.02 -0.59 -13.94
C VAL A 78 -1.84 0.23 -14.47
N LYS A 79 -1.87 0.52 -15.79
CA LYS A 79 -0.90 1.39 -16.46
C LYS A 79 -0.70 2.70 -15.68
N ASP A 80 0.55 3.14 -15.60
CA ASP A 80 1.01 4.37 -14.92
C ASP A 80 0.87 4.40 -13.39
N LYS A 81 0.24 3.40 -12.78
CA LYS A 81 0.22 3.19 -11.31
C LYS A 81 1.15 2.07 -10.86
N THR A 82 1.67 1.29 -11.81
CA THR A 82 2.57 0.20 -11.51
C THR A 82 3.93 0.73 -11.06
N LYS A 83 4.41 0.23 -9.92
CA LYS A 83 5.80 0.47 -9.55
C LYS A 83 6.74 -0.35 -10.43
N ASP A 84 6.29 -1.44 -11.06
CA ASP A 84 7.09 -2.39 -11.85
C ASP A 84 7.64 -1.78 -13.16
N ASN A 85 8.91 -1.40 -13.13
CA ASN A 85 9.67 -0.75 -14.19
C ASN A 85 10.95 -1.54 -14.51
N GLU A 86 11.61 -1.23 -15.63
CA GLU A 86 12.81 -1.95 -16.09
C GLU A 86 13.92 -2.01 -15.05
N LYS A 87 14.23 -0.89 -14.39
CA LYS A 87 15.24 -0.83 -13.31
C LYS A 87 14.96 -1.85 -12.22
N ALA A 88 13.70 -1.99 -11.79
CA ALA A 88 13.42 -2.99 -10.78
C ALA A 88 13.35 -4.42 -11.28
N ARG A 89 13.19 -4.62 -12.59
CA ARG A 89 13.38 -5.96 -13.15
C ARG A 89 14.85 -6.33 -13.21
N GLN A 90 15.76 -5.36 -13.36
CA GLN A 90 17.19 -5.56 -13.15
C GLN A 90 17.51 -5.83 -11.67
N ASP A 91 16.87 -5.12 -10.74
CA ASP A 91 17.02 -5.42 -9.30
C ASP A 91 16.55 -6.83 -8.93
N ILE A 92 15.54 -7.38 -9.63
CA ILE A 92 15.09 -8.77 -9.40
C ILE A 92 16.20 -9.77 -9.72
N GLU A 93 16.94 -9.59 -10.82
CA GLU A 93 18.04 -10.49 -11.18
C GLU A 93 19.15 -10.49 -10.12
N ILE A 94 19.42 -9.33 -9.52
CA ILE A 94 20.51 -9.17 -8.55
C ILE A 94 20.08 -9.64 -7.16
N TRP A 95 18.84 -9.33 -6.74
CA TRP A 95 18.41 -9.41 -5.34
C TRP A 95 17.28 -10.40 -5.07
N CYS A 96 16.59 -10.92 -6.08
CA CYS A 96 15.41 -11.79 -5.90
C CYS A 96 15.62 -13.18 -6.54
N ASN A 97 15.20 -14.24 -5.85
CA ASN A 97 15.19 -15.60 -6.40
C ASN A 97 13.94 -15.86 -7.28
N ARG A 98 13.66 -14.99 -8.26
CA ARG A 98 12.46 -15.06 -9.13
C ARG A 98 12.82 -14.94 -10.61
N LYS A 99 13.48 -15.98 -11.13
CA LYS A 99 13.97 -16.05 -12.52
C LYS A 99 12.86 -15.93 -13.56
N GLU A 100 11.64 -16.33 -13.21
CA GLU A 100 10.46 -16.22 -14.05
C GLU A 100 10.06 -14.76 -14.34
N LEU A 101 10.48 -13.81 -13.49
CA LEU A 101 10.21 -12.38 -13.59
C LEU A 101 11.37 -11.58 -14.20
N GLU A 102 12.48 -12.19 -14.56
CA GLU A 102 13.60 -11.48 -15.19
C GLU A 102 13.23 -10.95 -16.60
N LEU A 103 13.93 -9.91 -17.06
CA LEU A 103 13.74 -9.39 -18.41
C LEU A 103 14.22 -10.42 -19.43
N LYS A 104 13.35 -10.75 -20.39
CA LYS A 104 13.68 -11.73 -21.44
C LYS A 104 13.96 -11.00 -22.75
N PRO A 105 15.15 -11.18 -23.36
CA PRO A 105 15.44 -10.59 -24.66
C PRO A 105 14.57 -11.26 -25.73
N GLN A 106 13.87 -10.45 -26.54
CA GLN A 106 13.15 -10.94 -27.71
C GLN A 106 14.03 -10.85 -28.98
N PRO A 107 13.74 -11.66 -30.01
CA PRO A 107 14.47 -11.64 -31.28
C PRO A 107 14.47 -10.29 -32.01
N ASN A 108 13.54 -9.41 -31.68
CA ASN A 108 13.38 -8.06 -32.23
C ASN A 108 14.23 -6.99 -31.51
N GLY A 109 15.08 -7.39 -30.56
CA GLY A 109 15.89 -6.48 -29.75
C GLY A 109 15.14 -5.77 -28.62
N LYS A 110 13.84 -6.03 -28.43
CA LYS A 110 13.05 -5.50 -27.31
C LYS A 110 13.17 -6.42 -26.10
N LEU A 111 13.17 -5.82 -24.91
CA LEU A 111 13.11 -6.55 -23.64
C LEU A 111 11.65 -6.83 -23.28
N LEU A 112 11.30 -8.11 -23.17
CA LEU A 112 10.01 -8.54 -22.67
C LEU A 112 10.04 -8.55 -21.14
N LYS A 113 9.01 -7.95 -20.53
CA LYS A 113 8.77 -8.00 -19.09
C LYS A 113 7.70 -9.05 -18.78
N PRO A 114 8.06 -10.24 -18.27
CA PRO A 114 7.08 -11.28 -17.94
C PRO A 114 6.13 -10.82 -16.83
N LYS A 115 4.84 -11.11 -16.98
CA LYS A 115 3.86 -10.86 -15.91
C LYS A 115 4.04 -11.89 -14.80
N ALA A 116 3.74 -11.48 -13.56
CA ALA A 116 3.71 -12.42 -12.45
C ALA A 116 2.54 -13.40 -12.59
N ASN A 117 2.73 -14.61 -12.06
CA ASN A 117 1.75 -15.70 -12.07
C ASN A 117 0.45 -15.38 -11.32
N TYR A 118 0.46 -14.39 -10.43
CA TYR A 118 -0.75 -13.87 -9.77
C TYR A 118 -1.30 -12.59 -10.39
N ASN A 119 -0.78 -12.14 -11.55
CA ASN A 119 -1.37 -11.00 -12.24
C ASN A 119 -2.68 -11.44 -12.91
N LEU A 120 -3.76 -10.69 -12.67
CA LEU A 120 -5.02 -10.97 -13.35
C LEU A 120 -4.88 -10.65 -14.83
N THR A 121 -5.37 -11.56 -15.66
CA THR A 121 -5.60 -11.29 -17.07
C THR A 121 -6.61 -10.16 -17.22
N SER A 122 -6.65 -9.53 -18.39
CA SER A 122 -7.65 -8.48 -18.65
C SER A 122 -9.09 -9.00 -18.55
N GLN A 123 -9.31 -10.30 -18.76
CA GLN A 123 -10.64 -10.91 -18.64
C GLN A 123 -11.01 -11.13 -17.17
N GLU A 124 -10.09 -11.66 -16.36
CA GLU A 124 -10.29 -11.85 -14.92
C GLU A 124 -10.49 -10.52 -14.21
N ALA A 125 -9.69 -9.50 -14.55
CA ALA A 125 -9.86 -8.15 -14.00
C ALA A 125 -11.27 -7.58 -14.28
N LYS A 126 -11.79 -7.80 -15.50
CA LYS A 126 -13.16 -7.39 -15.85
C LYS A 126 -14.22 -8.22 -15.11
N ALA A 127 -14.00 -9.52 -14.95
CA ALA A 127 -14.89 -10.38 -14.19
C ALA A 127 -14.97 -9.95 -12.71
N VAL A 128 -13.84 -9.65 -12.08
CA VAL A 128 -13.77 -9.11 -10.72
C VAL A 128 -14.50 -7.77 -10.62
N CYS A 129 -14.29 -6.87 -11.58
CA CYS A 129 -15.02 -5.61 -11.64
C CYS A 129 -16.54 -5.85 -11.79
N GLN A 130 -16.96 -6.75 -12.67
CA GLN A 130 -18.38 -7.04 -12.87
C GLN A 130 -19.00 -7.62 -11.59
N TRP A 131 -18.32 -8.54 -10.92
CA TRP A 131 -18.75 -9.07 -9.63
C TRP A 131 -18.87 -7.98 -8.57
N LEU A 132 -17.87 -7.10 -8.43
CA LEU A 132 -17.94 -5.95 -7.49
C LEU A 132 -19.08 -4.98 -7.81
N LYS A 133 -19.46 -4.87 -9.09
CA LYS A 133 -20.57 -4.03 -9.53
C LYS A 133 -21.92 -4.60 -9.08
N GLU A 134 -22.05 -5.92 -9.08
CA GLU A 134 -23.26 -6.65 -8.69
C GLU A 134 -23.33 -6.91 -7.17
N LEU A 135 -22.19 -6.82 -6.48
CA LEU A 135 -22.07 -7.08 -5.05
C LEU A 135 -22.94 -6.10 -4.24
N ARG A 136 -23.88 -6.66 -3.48
CA ARG A 136 -24.68 -5.93 -2.49
C ARG A 136 -24.16 -6.25 -1.09
N MET A 137 -23.86 -5.21 -0.33
CA MET A 137 -23.43 -5.31 1.06
C MET A 137 -24.59 -4.96 1.99
N LEU A 138 -24.55 -5.45 3.24
CA LEU A 138 -25.48 -5.04 4.28
C LEU A 138 -25.37 -3.52 4.53
N ASP A 139 -26.51 -2.90 4.85
CA ASP A 139 -26.54 -1.48 5.15
C ASP A 139 -25.66 -1.15 6.37
N GLY A 140 -24.92 -0.05 6.28
CA GLY A 140 -23.93 0.35 7.28
C GLY A 140 -22.60 -0.42 7.28
N TYR A 141 -22.44 -1.49 6.49
CA TYR A 141 -21.17 -2.23 6.42
C TYR A 141 -20.15 -1.57 5.49
N ALA A 142 -20.51 -1.35 4.23
CA ALA A 142 -19.68 -0.69 3.22
C ALA A 142 -20.53 0.24 2.34
N SER A 143 -19.90 1.22 1.71
CA SER A 143 -20.55 2.00 0.65
C SER A 143 -20.93 1.10 -0.53
N ASN A 144 -21.82 1.59 -1.41
CA ASN A 144 -22.03 0.96 -2.72
C ASN A 144 -20.73 1.00 -3.56
N LEU A 145 -20.04 -0.15 -3.66
CA LEU A 145 -18.76 -0.30 -4.35
C LEU A 145 -18.87 -0.17 -5.87
N GLU A 146 -20.07 -0.33 -6.45
CA GLU A 146 -20.33 -0.09 -7.88
C GLU A 146 -19.80 1.27 -8.34
N ARG A 147 -19.89 2.28 -7.49
CA ARG A 147 -19.43 3.65 -7.78
C ARG A 147 -17.92 3.74 -8.02
N CYS A 148 -17.18 2.75 -7.54
CA CYS A 148 -15.73 2.69 -7.66
C CYS A 148 -15.28 1.82 -8.83
N VAL A 149 -16.19 1.17 -9.56
CA VAL A 149 -15.87 0.16 -10.56
C VAL A 149 -15.98 0.73 -11.97
N ASP A 150 -14.94 0.53 -12.78
CA ASP A 150 -15.01 0.64 -14.24
C ASP A 150 -14.87 -0.76 -14.86
N ALA A 151 -16.01 -1.39 -15.15
CA ALA A 151 -16.09 -2.73 -15.71
C ALA A 151 -15.58 -2.81 -17.16
N ASN A 152 -15.57 -1.69 -17.90
CA ASN A 152 -15.07 -1.68 -19.28
C ASN A 152 -13.55 -1.76 -19.31
N THR A 153 -12.89 -1.03 -18.40
CA THR A 153 -11.42 -1.00 -18.30
C THR A 153 -10.84 -2.00 -17.30
N GLY A 154 -11.66 -2.62 -16.45
CA GLY A 154 -11.22 -3.54 -15.40
C GLY A 154 -10.47 -2.81 -14.28
N LYS A 155 -10.90 -1.59 -13.93
CA LYS A 155 -10.21 -0.73 -12.96
C LYS A 155 -11.12 -0.36 -11.80
N LEU A 156 -10.49 -0.12 -10.64
CA LEU A 156 -11.13 0.44 -9.45
C LEU A 156 -10.59 1.85 -9.20
N ASN A 157 -11.48 2.82 -8.97
CA ASN A 157 -11.15 4.22 -8.76
C ASN A 157 -12.00 4.83 -7.64
N GLY A 158 -11.44 5.80 -6.91
CA GLY A 158 -12.22 6.62 -5.97
C GLY A 158 -12.79 5.88 -4.76
N MET A 159 -12.22 4.73 -4.38
CA MET A 159 -12.62 4.00 -3.18
C MET A 159 -12.23 4.78 -1.92
N LYS A 160 -13.15 4.92 -0.97
CA LYS A 160 -12.87 5.54 0.32
C LYS A 160 -12.02 4.61 1.17
N SER A 161 -11.31 5.14 2.17
CA SER A 161 -10.41 4.35 3.01
C SER A 161 -11.11 3.16 3.67
N HIS A 162 -12.32 3.36 4.22
CA HIS A 162 -13.12 2.29 4.84
C HIS A 162 -13.45 1.15 3.85
N ASP A 163 -13.98 1.51 2.69
CA ASP A 163 -14.31 0.55 1.63
C ASP A 163 -13.06 -0.18 1.11
N CYS A 164 -11.92 0.51 1.08
CA CYS A 164 -10.64 -0.07 0.70
C CYS A 164 -10.17 -1.12 1.72
N HIS A 165 -10.31 -0.85 3.02
CA HIS A 165 -10.02 -1.84 4.07
C HIS A 165 -10.90 -3.08 3.92
N ILE A 166 -12.21 -2.90 3.72
CA ILE A 166 -13.14 -4.01 3.48
C ILE A 166 -12.74 -4.79 2.21
N PHE A 167 -12.40 -4.08 1.13
CA PHE A 167 -11.96 -4.74 -0.09
C PHE A 167 -10.70 -5.56 0.13
N MET A 168 -9.67 -5.02 0.79
CA MET A 168 -8.40 -5.70 1.01
C MET A 168 -8.50 -6.88 1.99
N GLU A 169 -9.27 -6.73 3.08
CA GLU A 169 -9.32 -7.73 4.15
C GLU A 169 -10.35 -8.83 3.89
N GLN A 170 -11.47 -8.50 3.24
CA GLN A 170 -12.63 -9.40 3.14
C GLN A 170 -12.89 -9.86 1.71
N LEU A 171 -12.88 -8.93 0.75
CA LEU A 171 -13.28 -9.25 -0.64
C LEU A 171 -12.12 -9.78 -1.48
N LEU A 172 -10.91 -9.28 -1.27
CA LEU A 172 -9.73 -9.65 -2.02
C LEU A 172 -9.37 -11.14 -1.84
N PRO A 173 -9.38 -11.73 -0.62
CA PRO A 173 -9.18 -13.17 -0.46
C PRO A 173 -10.21 -13.99 -1.25
N ILE A 174 -11.48 -13.58 -1.22
CA ILE A 174 -12.56 -14.26 -1.96
C ILE A 174 -12.29 -14.23 -3.47
N VAL A 175 -11.95 -13.06 -4.01
CA VAL A 175 -11.54 -12.91 -5.41
C VAL A 175 -10.38 -13.84 -5.76
N LEU A 176 -9.34 -13.87 -4.93
CA LEU A 176 -8.17 -14.69 -5.18
C LEU A 176 -8.45 -16.20 -5.11
N THR A 177 -9.37 -16.63 -4.24
CA THR A 177 -9.78 -18.05 -4.15
C THR A 177 -10.72 -18.51 -5.28
N SER A 178 -11.41 -17.58 -5.93
CA SER A 178 -12.40 -17.88 -6.98
C SER A 178 -11.80 -17.87 -8.39
N LEU A 179 -10.57 -17.37 -8.54
CA LEU A 179 -9.87 -17.32 -9.82
C LEU A 179 -8.95 -18.55 -9.99
N PRO A 180 -8.80 -19.07 -11.23
CA PRO A 180 -8.05 -20.29 -11.48
C PRO A 180 -6.55 -20.12 -11.22
N ASN A 181 -5.98 -21.03 -10.42
CA ASN A 181 -4.55 -21.28 -10.16
C ASN A 181 -3.60 -20.08 -10.33
N HIS A 182 -3.90 -18.97 -9.66
CA HIS A 182 -2.88 -17.98 -9.33
C HIS A 182 -2.10 -18.50 -8.13
N GLU A 183 -0.88 -18.98 -8.37
CA GLU A 183 0.04 -19.33 -7.29
C GLU A 183 0.43 -18.06 -6.51
N LEU A 184 -0.34 -17.77 -5.47
CA LEU A 184 0.03 -16.83 -4.41
C LEU A 184 1.06 -17.53 -3.52
N ASN A 185 2.19 -17.92 -4.08
CA ASN A 185 3.29 -18.42 -3.26
C ASN A 185 3.65 -17.26 -2.32
N PRO A 186 3.48 -17.42 -0.99
CA PRO A 186 3.87 -16.40 -0.05
C PRO A 186 5.35 -16.09 -0.29
N LEU A 187 5.72 -14.83 -0.08
CA LEU A 187 7.09 -14.35 -0.19
C LEU A 187 7.94 -15.04 0.90
N THR A 188 8.31 -16.29 0.68
CA THR A 188 9.33 -17.04 1.42
C THR A 188 10.67 -16.86 0.74
#